data_AF-A0A963LX87-F1
#
_entry.id   AF-A0A963LX87-F1
#
_cell.length_a   1.000
_cell.length_b   1.000
_cell.length_c   1.000
_cell.angle_alpha   90.00
_cell.angle_beta   90.00
_cell.angle_gamma   90.00
#
_symmetry.space_group_name_H-M   'P 1'
#
loop_
_entity.id
_entity.type
_entity.pdbx_description
1 polymer ?
#
loop_
_entity_poly.entity_id
_entity_poly.type
_entity_poly.pdbx_seq_one_letter_code
_entity_poly.pdbx_strand_id
1 'polypeptide(L)'
;QVVAGNANWSTSIFGTSNDYLEARDWTLESGRLFEAAEMAGSAKVAIVGQTTARELFGDADPLDQVIRIKKVPVTIVGLLEKKG
;
A
#
# COMPACT_ATOMS: atom_id res chain seq x y z
N GLN A 1 3.91 -12.03 -1.73
CA GLN A 1 5.26 -11.45 -1.86
C GLN A 1 5.18 -10.14 -2.62
N VAL A 2 5.78 -9.12 -2.05
CA VAL A 2 5.93 -7.77 -2.59
C VAL A 2 7.43 -7.55 -2.82
N VAL A 3 7.78 -6.90 -3.93
CA VAL A 3 9.16 -6.64 -4.33
C VAL A 3 9.32 -5.17 -4.69
N ALA A 4 10.34 -4.51 -4.14
CA ALA A 4 10.72 -3.14 -4.45
C ALA A 4 12.25 -3.11 -4.69
N GLY A 5 12.68 -2.89 -5.93
CA GLY A 5 14.11 -2.97 -6.27
C GLY A 5 14.73 -4.32 -5.88
N ASN A 6 15.70 -4.29 -4.96
CA ASN A 6 16.38 -5.48 -4.41
C ASN A 6 15.72 -6.02 -3.13
N ALA A 7 14.74 -5.30 -2.55
CA ALA A 7 14.03 -5.73 -1.35
C ALA A 7 12.87 -6.67 -1.72
N ASN A 8 12.74 -7.77 -0.97
CA ASN A 8 11.59 -8.65 -1.04
C ASN A 8 10.99 -8.82 0.36
N TRP A 9 9.66 -8.69 0.45
CA TRP A 9 8.95 -8.83 1.71
C TRP A 9 7.68 -9.66 1.50
N SER A 10 7.40 -10.56 2.43
CA SER A 10 6.17 -11.34 2.41
C SER A 10 5.15 -10.70 3.33
N THR A 11 4.12 -10.09 2.72
CA THR A 11 2.96 -9.56 3.43
C THR A 11 1.67 -10.10 2.80
N SER A 12 0.58 -10.00 3.56
CA SER A 12 -0.76 -10.35 3.11
C SER A 12 -1.29 -9.21 2.24
N ILE A 13 -1.69 -9.55 1.02
CA ILE A 13 -2.33 -8.62 0.09
C ILE A 13 -3.83 -8.86 0.15
N PHE A 14 -4.58 -7.81 0.49
CA PHE A 14 -6.04 -7.83 0.49
C PHE A 14 -6.54 -6.91 -0.63
N GLY A 15 -7.37 -7.44 -1.53
CA GLY A 15 -8.13 -6.61 -2.45
C GLY A 15 -9.32 -6.06 -1.69
N THR A 16 -9.31 -4.78 -1.37
CA THR A 16 -10.30 -4.18 -0.48
C THR A 16 -10.62 -2.74 -0.86
N SER A 17 -11.74 -2.22 -0.37
CA SER A 17 -12.17 -0.82 -0.55
C SER A 17 -11.82 0.02 0.68
N ASN A 18 -12.02 1.33 0.58
CA ASN A 18 -11.83 2.25 1.70
C ASN A 18 -12.67 1.86 2.93
N ASP A 19 -13.88 1.32 2.72
CA ASP A 19 -14.78 0.91 3.81
C ASP A 19 -14.13 -0.13 4.75
N TYR A 20 -13.22 -0.95 4.22
CA TYR A 20 -12.52 -1.95 5.02
C TYR A 20 -11.46 -1.33 5.93
N LEU A 21 -10.80 -0.27 5.46
CA LEU A 21 -9.85 0.49 6.25
C LEU A 21 -10.59 1.18 7.41
N GLU A 22 -11.74 1.80 7.09
CA GLU A 22 -12.62 2.44 8.08
C GLU A 22 -13.16 1.42 9.10
N ALA A 23 -13.68 0.28 8.65
CA ALA A 23 -14.19 -0.78 9.52
C ALA A 23 -13.11 -1.40 10.43
N ARG A 24 -11.82 -1.21 10.12
CA ARG A 24 -10.69 -1.68 10.94
C ARG A 24 -10.03 -0.59 11.79
N ASP A 25 -10.58 0.62 11.79
CA ASP A 25 -9.99 1.81 12.38
C ASP A 25 -8.53 1.99 11.94
N TRP A 26 -8.28 1.79 10.64
CA TRP A 26 -6.98 2.05 10.05
C TRP A 26 -6.91 3.48 9.51
N THR A 27 -6.22 4.33 10.26
CA THR A 27 -5.92 5.71 9.87
C THR A 27 -4.79 5.77 8.85
N LEU A 28 -4.89 6.72 7.92
CA LEU A 28 -3.78 7.11 7.05
C LEU A 28 -2.79 7.99 7.81
N GLU A 29 -1.52 7.62 7.76
CA GLU A 29 -0.42 8.45 8.19
C GLU A 29 -0.08 9.50 7.12
N SER A 30 -0.06 9.10 5.85
CA SER A 30 0.34 9.97 4.74
C SER A 30 -0.21 9.49 3.40
N GLY A 31 -0.40 10.41 2.45
CA GLY A 31 -0.95 10.13 1.12
C GLY A 31 -2.48 10.21 1.09
N ARG A 32 -3.13 9.30 0.38
CA ARG A 32 -4.58 9.29 0.20
C ARG A 32 -5.17 7.89 0.18
N LEU A 33 -6.48 7.83 0.41
CA LEU A 33 -7.31 6.64 0.19
C LEU A 33 -7.50 6.36 -1.31
N PHE A 34 -8.09 5.21 -1.64
CA PHE A 34 -8.46 4.90 -3.02
C PHE A 34 -9.55 5.85 -3.52
N GLU A 35 -9.38 6.37 -4.73
CA GLU A 35 -10.41 7.19 -5.35
C GLU A 35 -11.51 6.32 -5.98
N ALA A 36 -12.72 6.86 -6.13
CA ALA A 36 -13.83 6.14 -6.76
C ALA A 36 -13.49 5.67 -8.19
N ALA A 37 -12.71 6.46 -8.94
CA ALA A 37 -12.24 6.09 -10.27
C ALA A 37 -11.24 4.92 -10.25
N GLU A 38 -10.46 4.78 -9.17
CA GLU A 38 -9.49 3.71 -8.98
C GLU A 38 -10.11 2.43 -8.40
N MET A 39 -11.24 2.57 -7.72
CA MET A 39 -12.07 1.44 -7.31
C MET A 39 -12.92 0.93 -8.48
N ALA A 40 -13.35 1.81 -9.38
CA ALA A 40 -14.19 1.47 -10.53
C ALA A 40 -13.39 1.02 -11.77
N GLY A 41 -12.27 1.68 -12.05
CA GLY A 41 -11.29 1.24 -13.04
C GLY A 41 -10.22 0.44 -12.33
N SER A 42 -9.71 -0.66 -12.91
CA SER A 42 -8.66 -1.51 -12.36
C SER A 42 -7.31 -0.79 -12.19
N ALA A 43 -7.29 0.30 -11.43
CA ALA A 43 -6.12 1.09 -11.15
C ALA A 43 -5.16 0.24 -10.33
N LYS A 44 -3.90 0.28 -10.74
CA LYS A 44 -2.84 -0.49 -10.09
C LYS A 44 -2.26 0.35 -8.98
N VAL A 45 -3.06 0.59 -7.94
CA VAL A 45 -2.66 1.35 -6.75
C VAL A 45 -2.79 0.50 -5.48
N ALA A 46 -1.99 0.82 -4.48
CA ALA A 46 -2.01 0.15 -3.18
C ALA A 46 -1.77 1.13 -2.04
N ILE A 47 -2.29 0.76 -0.89
CA ILE A 47 -2.00 1.39 0.39
C ILE A 47 -1.20 0.38 1.20
N VAL A 48 -0.10 0.82 1.81
CA VAL A 48 0.82 -0.04 2.57
C VAL A 48 0.84 0.37 4.04
N GLY A 49 1.09 -0.57 4.94
CA GLY A 49 1.32 -0.24 6.35
C GLY A 49 2.78 0.09 6.64
N GLN A 50 3.03 0.85 7.71
CA GLN A 50 4.37 1.25 8.16
C GLN A 50 5.42 0.13 8.11
N THR A 51 5.14 -1.04 8.68
CA THR A 51 6.12 -2.14 8.70
C THR A 51 6.50 -2.59 7.28
N THR A 52 5.53 -2.68 6.38
CA THR A 52 5.83 -3.11 4.99
C THR A 52 6.58 -2.02 4.23
N ALA A 53 6.21 -0.75 4.41
CA ALA A 53 6.95 0.37 3.85
C ALA A 53 8.41 0.36 4.31
N ARG A 54 8.63 0.17 5.62
CA ARG A 54 9.98 0.17 6.21
C ARG A 54 10.85 -0.98 5.74
N GLU A 55 10.29 -2.19 5.61
CA GLU A 55 11.05 -3.34 5.10
C GLU A 55 11.40 -3.20 3.61
N LEU A 56 10.56 -2.50 2.83
CA LEU A 56 10.77 -2.32 1.39
C LEU A 56 11.65 -1.11 1.04
N PHE A 57 11.50 -0.01 1.78
CA PHE A 57 12.09 1.29 1.46
C PHE A 57 12.97 1.87 2.58
N GLY A 58 13.07 1.21 3.74
CA GLY A 58 13.80 1.73 4.89
C GLY A 58 13.12 2.96 5.46
N ASP A 59 13.87 4.04 5.63
CA ASP A 59 13.36 5.33 6.09
C ASP A 59 12.96 6.27 4.93
N ALA A 60 12.94 5.76 3.69
CA ALA A 60 12.51 6.53 2.53
C ALA A 60 10.97 6.59 2.42
N ASP A 61 10.46 7.68 1.86
CA ASP A 61 9.03 7.86 1.63
C ASP A 61 8.51 6.83 0.61
N PRO A 62 7.55 5.97 1.00
CA PRO A 62 6.96 4.97 0.10
C PRO A 62 5.93 5.57 -0.87
N LEU A 63 5.47 6.81 -0.67
CA LEU A 63 4.47 7.42 -1.54
C LEU A 63 4.98 7.61 -2.97
N ASP A 64 4.10 7.39 -3.95
CA ASP A 64 4.37 7.39 -5.39
C ASP A 64 5.42 6.36 -5.86
N GLN A 65 5.95 5.54 -4.95
CA GLN A 65 6.85 4.45 -5.30
C GLN A 65 6.09 3.29 -5.94
N VAL A 66 6.76 2.58 -6.86
CA VAL A 66 6.19 1.41 -7.52
C VAL A 66 6.72 0.13 -6.88
N ILE A 67 5.81 -0.69 -6.39
CA ILE A 67 6.07 -2.05 -5.90
C ILE A 67 5.53 -3.08 -6.87
N ARG A 68 6.12 -4.28 -6.86
CA ARG A 68 5.65 -5.40 -7.68
C ARG A 68 4.97 -6.43 -6.80
N ILE A 69 3.70 -6.69 -7.08
CA ILE A 69 2.89 -7.72 -6.43
C ILE A 69 2.63 -8.81 -7.48
N LYS A 70 3.16 -10.02 -7.29
CA LYS A 70 3.00 -11.14 -8.23
C LYS A 70 3.28 -10.77 -9.71
N LYS A 71 4.34 -10.00 -9.96
CA LYS A 71 4.77 -9.45 -11.28
C LYS A 71 3.95 -8.26 -11.80
N VAL A 72 2.87 -7.86 -11.14
CA VAL A 72 2.10 -6.66 -11.48
C VAL A 72 2.72 -5.44 -10.80
N PRO A 73 3.10 -4.38 -11.55
CA PRO A 73 3.53 -3.12 -10.95
C PRO A 73 2.32 -2.39 -10.38
N VAL A 74 2.45 -1.89 -9.15
CA VAL A 74 1.43 -1.22 -8.38
C VAL A 74 2.06 -0.01 -7.71
N THR A 75 1.42 1.16 -7.80
CA THR A 75 1.90 2.40 -7.20
C THR A 75 1.36 2.55 -5.78
N ILE A 76 2.20 2.96 -4.85
CA ILE A 76 1.78 3.25 -3.49
C ILE A 76 1.19 4.66 -3.45
N VAL A 77 -0.07 4.78 -3.03
CA VAL A 77 -0.78 6.07 -2.91
C VAL A 77 -1.05 6.48 -1.47
N GLY A 78 -0.81 5.57 -0.52
CA GLY A 78 -1.07 5.83 0.89
C GLY A 78 -0.24 4.95 1.82
N LEU A 79 0.07 5.51 2.99
CA LEU A 79 0.74 4.87 4.10
C LEU A 79 -0.21 4.84 5.31
N LEU A 80 -0.48 3.65 5.84
CA LEU A 80 -1.27 3.50 7.07
C LEU A 80 -0.38 3.70 8.29
N GLU A 81 -0.98 4.31 9.32
CA GLU A 81 -0.38 4.37 10.64
C GLU A 81 -0.10 2.96 11.17
N LYS A 82 0.95 2.86 11.99
CA LYS A 82 1.27 1.61 12.66
C LYS A 82 0.12 1.21 13.58
N LYS A 83 -0.51 0.06 13.29
CA LYS A 83 -1.42 -0.56 14.24
C LYS A 83 -0.61 -0.98 15.47
N GLY A 84 -0.85 -0.29 16.59
CA GLY A 84 -0.24 -0.56 17.91
C GLY A 84 -0.55 -1.97 18.41
#